data_AF-A0AAE2I112-F1
#
_entry.id   AF-A0AAE2I112-F1
#
_cell.length_a   1.000
_cell.length_b   1.000
_cell.length_c   1.000
_cell.angle_alpha   90.00
_cell.angle_beta   90.00
_cell.angle_gamma   90.00
#
_symmetry.space_group_name_H-M   'P 1'
#
loop_
_entity.id
_entity.type
_entity.pdbx_description
1 polymer ?
#
loop_
_entity_poly.entity_id
_entity_poly.type
_entity_poly.pdbx_seq_one_letter_code
_entity_poly.pdbx_strand_id
1 'polypeptide(L)'
;MTRRLAGLLDDPSAGSAATASAGAAPRIVVAPTDSDAMAPDAFLARVVAALMKLERLDVEVAYVAPHVTAATGNYGLPHGDAAMRLAETGTAQQLPLIRDDAATVLVGRARHLGAAGEKLHGECIADSATIFDGTVRAVEIEPLTVEPGVRGRRARALPGGWKSGRAVQTGGTNLVVEREGELTDRVVKRSTFYRHHIDWRLVRP
;
A
#
# COMPACT_ATOMS: atom_id res chain seq x y z
N MET A 1 29.19 -23.10 -6.16
CA MET A 1 29.09 -21.97 -5.22
C MET A 1 28.37 -20.84 -5.95
N THR A 2 27.05 -20.78 -5.80
CA THR A 2 26.14 -20.07 -6.71
C THR A 2 25.18 -19.24 -5.85
N ARG A 3 25.23 -17.91 -5.96
CA ARG A 3 24.35 -16.99 -5.23
C ARG A 3 22.96 -16.99 -5.89
N ARG A 4 21.92 -17.41 -5.15
CA ARG A 4 20.52 -17.17 -5.50
C ARG A 4 20.13 -15.76 -5.03
N LEU A 5 19.68 -14.91 -5.95
CA LEU A 5 18.93 -13.70 -5.66
C LEU A 5 17.45 -14.07 -5.77
N ALA A 6 16.64 -13.76 -4.75
CA ALA A 6 15.20 -13.99 -4.78
C ALA A 6 14.50 -12.87 -5.59
N GLY A 7 14.02 -13.22 -6.79
CA GLY A 7 12.67 -12.87 -7.26
C GLY A 7 12.40 -11.48 -7.83
N LEU A 8 13.19 -10.99 -8.80
CA LEU A 8 12.67 -10.15 -9.88
C LEU A 8 12.72 -11.02 -11.14
N LEU A 9 11.57 -11.40 -11.69
CA LEU A 9 11.51 -12.17 -12.93
C LEU A 9 11.39 -11.17 -14.09
N ASP A 10 12.51 -10.89 -14.76
CA ASP A 10 12.49 -10.46 -16.16
C ASP A 10 12.51 -11.71 -17.03
N ASP A 11 11.71 -11.75 -18.10
CA ASP A 11 11.64 -12.84 -19.07
C ASP A 11 12.52 -12.52 -20.30
N PRO A 12 13.59 -13.29 -20.61
CA PRO A 12 14.33 -13.13 -21.85
C PRO A 12 14.32 -14.43 -22.67
N SER A 13 13.48 -14.53 -23.70
CA SER A 13 13.87 -15.26 -24.92
C SER A 13 13.00 -14.93 -26.14
N ALA A 14 13.66 -14.40 -27.19
CA ALA A 14 13.74 -14.95 -28.55
C ALA A 14 13.87 -13.81 -29.59
N GLY A 15 15.00 -13.79 -30.30
CA GLY A 15 15.21 -12.89 -31.43
C GLY A 15 14.58 -13.43 -32.72
N SER A 16 13.84 -12.57 -33.43
CA SER A 16 13.82 -12.46 -34.90
C SER A 16 12.97 -11.24 -35.28
N ALA A 17 13.38 -10.54 -36.34
CA ALA A 17 12.91 -9.22 -36.73
C ALA A 17 11.42 -9.14 -37.11
N ALA A 18 10.68 -8.18 -36.52
CA ALA A 18 9.61 -7.41 -37.17
C ALA A 18 8.98 -6.39 -36.20
N THR A 19 8.87 -5.15 -36.68
CA THR A 19 7.90 -4.09 -36.32
C THR A 19 7.76 -3.72 -34.84
N ALA A 20 8.18 -2.50 -34.49
CA ALA A 20 7.85 -1.86 -33.22
C ALA A 20 6.33 -1.77 -33.04
N SER A 21 5.75 -2.76 -32.35
CA SER A 21 4.48 -2.59 -31.67
C SER A 21 4.71 -1.58 -30.53
N ALA A 22 3.73 -0.71 -30.28
CA ALA A 22 3.75 0.19 -29.12
C ALA A 22 4.04 -0.65 -27.87
N GLY A 23 5.24 -0.54 -27.33
CA GLY A 23 5.79 -1.50 -26.37
C GLY A 23 4.86 -1.61 -25.16
N ALA A 24 4.46 -2.83 -24.82
CA ALA A 24 3.74 -3.09 -23.58
C ALA A 24 4.53 -2.46 -22.43
N ALA A 25 3.85 -1.70 -21.57
CA ALA A 25 4.50 -1.10 -20.41
C ALA A 25 5.18 -2.22 -19.60
N PRO A 26 6.42 -2.00 -19.12
CA PRO A 26 7.13 -3.01 -18.35
C PRO A 26 6.27 -3.44 -17.16
N ARG A 27 6.17 -4.74 -16.93
CA ARG A 27 5.40 -5.33 -15.84
C ARG A 27 6.33 -6.00 -14.83
N ILE A 28 6.06 -5.78 -13.55
CA ILE A 28 6.68 -6.50 -12.45
C ILE A 28 5.65 -7.35 -11.72
N VAL A 29 5.95 -8.64 -11.55
CA VAL A 29 5.16 -9.53 -10.70
C VAL A 29 5.77 -9.56 -9.31
N VAL A 30 4.97 -9.16 -8.31
CA VAL A 30 5.33 -9.11 -6.90
C VAL A 30 4.66 -10.29 -6.21
N ALA A 31 5.44 -11.32 -5.91
CA ALA A 31 4.94 -12.60 -5.37
C ALA A 31 5.66 -12.96 -4.05
N PRO A 32 5.30 -12.32 -2.92
CA PRO A 32 5.82 -12.71 -1.61
C PRO A 32 5.29 -14.10 -1.20
N THR A 33 6.02 -14.76 -0.32
CA THR A 33 5.71 -16.09 0.20
C THR A 33 5.46 -16.05 1.71
N ASP A 34 4.72 -17.03 2.24
CA ASP A 34 4.47 -17.14 3.69
C ASP A 34 5.74 -17.42 4.52
N SER A 35 6.81 -17.87 3.86
CA SER A 35 8.11 -18.09 4.50
C SER A 35 8.96 -16.82 4.63
N ASP A 36 8.53 -15.72 4.04
CA ASP A 36 9.29 -14.47 4.11
C ASP A 36 9.19 -13.84 5.50
N ALA A 37 10.29 -13.18 5.93
CA ALA A 37 10.34 -12.50 7.22
C ALA A 37 9.44 -11.24 7.30
N MET A 38 8.87 -10.83 6.17
CA MET A 38 8.11 -9.61 6.00
C MET A 38 6.70 -9.94 5.52
N ALA A 39 5.70 -9.25 6.07
CA ALA A 39 4.32 -9.45 5.67
C ALA A 39 4.13 -9.20 4.16
N PRO A 40 3.26 -9.95 3.46
CA PRO A 40 3.04 -9.79 2.03
C PRO A 40 2.72 -8.35 1.59
N ASP A 41 1.87 -7.63 2.34
CA ASP A 41 1.50 -6.24 2.04
C ASP A 41 2.69 -5.28 2.26
N ALA A 42 3.52 -5.54 3.28
CA ALA A 42 4.74 -4.76 3.52
C ALA A 42 5.77 -4.95 2.40
N PHE A 43 5.89 -6.17 1.86
CA PHE A 43 6.75 -6.45 0.71
C PHE A 43 6.27 -5.67 -0.52
N LEU A 44 4.97 -5.75 -0.84
CA LEU A 44 4.38 -4.98 -1.94
C LEU A 44 4.58 -3.47 -1.76
N ALA A 45 4.31 -2.94 -0.57
CA ALA A 45 4.50 -1.54 -0.24
C ALA A 45 5.94 -1.07 -0.50
N ARG A 46 6.95 -1.89 -0.18
CA ARG A 46 8.37 -1.56 -0.41
C ARG A 46 8.73 -1.55 -1.90
N VAL A 47 8.22 -2.50 -2.68
CA VAL A 47 8.43 -2.53 -4.13
C VAL A 47 7.81 -1.29 -4.77
N VAL A 48 6.55 -0.98 -4.45
CA VAL A 48 5.87 0.20 -5.01
C VAL A 48 6.54 1.49 -4.52
N ALA A 49 7.00 1.56 -3.27
CA ALA A 49 7.76 2.71 -2.78
C ALA A 49 9.09 2.89 -3.52
N ALA A 50 9.75 1.80 -3.94
CA ALA A 50 10.94 1.87 -4.77
C ALA A 50 10.62 2.40 -6.18
N LEU A 51 9.57 1.89 -6.82
CA LEU A 51 9.10 2.40 -8.12
C LEU A 51 8.76 3.89 -8.06
N MET A 52 8.03 4.31 -7.01
CA MET A 52 7.71 5.73 -6.77
C MET A 52 8.99 6.57 -6.66
N LYS A 53 9.99 6.13 -5.88
CA LYS A 53 11.26 6.87 -5.69
C LYS A 53 12.12 6.91 -6.95
N LEU A 54 11.98 5.92 -7.83
CA LEU A 54 12.64 5.85 -9.13
C LEU A 54 11.85 6.55 -10.23
N GLU A 55 10.71 7.17 -9.91
CA GLU A 55 9.80 7.80 -10.87
C GLU A 55 9.30 6.81 -11.95
N ARG A 56 9.17 5.53 -11.59
CA ARG A 56 8.76 4.41 -12.45
C ARG A 56 7.33 3.92 -12.19
N LEU A 57 6.41 4.82 -11.88
CA LEU A 57 5.00 4.47 -11.68
C LEU A 57 4.25 4.14 -13.00
N ASP A 58 4.94 4.27 -14.14
CA ASP A 58 4.52 3.75 -15.45
C ASP A 58 4.54 2.22 -15.52
N VAL A 59 5.35 1.58 -14.67
CA VAL A 59 5.49 0.12 -14.58
C VAL A 59 4.20 -0.49 -14.06
N GLU A 60 3.70 -1.52 -14.74
CA GLU A 60 2.55 -2.29 -14.29
C GLU A 60 2.97 -3.21 -13.13
N VAL A 61 2.28 -3.14 -12.01
CA VAL A 61 2.50 -4.00 -10.86
C VAL A 61 1.41 -5.07 -10.84
N ALA A 62 1.81 -6.33 -10.84
CA ALA A 62 0.92 -7.45 -10.60
C ALA A 62 1.23 -8.07 -9.23
N TYR A 63 0.23 -8.17 -8.36
CA TYR A 63 0.41 -8.69 -7.01
C TYR A 63 -0.12 -10.11 -6.87
N VAL A 64 0.74 -11.04 -6.48
CA VAL A 64 0.42 -12.44 -6.24
C VAL A 64 0.53 -12.72 -4.74
N ALA A 65 -0.52 -12.38 -4.00
CA ALA A 65 -0.60 -12.66 -2.57
C ALA A 65 -0.74 -14.17 -2.33
N PRO A 66 -0.02 -14.77 -1.36
CA PRO A 66 -0.15 -16.19 -1.04
C PRO A 66 -1.52 -16.50 -0.39
N HIS A 67 -2.09 -15.54 0.33
CA HIS A 67 -3.38 -15.64 1.02
C HIS A 67 -4.13 -14.29 0.98
N VAL A 68 -5.32 -14.22 1.60
CA VAL A 68 -6.06 -12.96 1.76
C VAL A 68 -5.27 -11.99 2.65
N THR A 69 -5.16 -10.73 2.21
CA THR A 69 -4.52 -9.63 2.95
C THR A 69 -5.41 -8.38 2.96
N ALA A 70 -4.96 -7.31 3.63
CA ALA A 70 -5.67 -6.04 3.56
C ALA A 70 -5.59 -5.45 2.14
N ALA A 71 -4.43 -5.53 1.49
CA ALA A 71 -4.28 -5.07 0.11
C ALA A 71 -5.19 -5.85 -0.86
N THR A 72 -5.28 -7.20 -0.75
CA THR A 72 -6.20 -7.94 -1.63
C THR A 72 -7.64 -7.49 -1.45
N GLY A 73 -8.05 -7.19 -0.21
CA GLY A 73 -9.38 -6.66 0.10
C GLY A 73 -9.63 -5.26 -0.49
N ASN A 74 -8.67 -4.34 -0.33
CA ASN A 74 -8.80 -2.96 -0.82
C ASN A 74 -8.92 -2.89 -2.36
N TYR A 75 -8.18 -3.75 -3.05
CA TYR A 75 -8.08 -3.73 -4.52
C TYR A 75 -9.00 -4.75 -5.22
N GLY A 76 -9.65 -5.63 -4.45
CA GLY A 76 -10.51 -6.69 -4.98
C GLY A 76 -9.71 -7.79 -5.71
N LEU A 77 -8.51 -8.09 -5.22
CA LEU A 77 -7.61 -9.04 -5.85
C LEU A 77 -7.88 -10.48 -5.38
N PRO A 78 -7.75 -11.48 -6.27
CA PRO A 78 -7.62 -12.87 -5.87
C PRO A 78 -6.28 -13.12 -5.13
N HIS A 79 -6.07 -14.35 -4.67
CA HIS A 79 -4.83 -14.84 -4.06
C HIS A 79 -4.47 -16.22 -4.62
N GLY A 80 -3.25 -16.71 -4.36
CA GLY A 80 -2.74 -17.99 -4.84
C GLY A 80 -2.75 -18.10 -6.38
N ASP A 81 -3.11 -19.27 -6.91
CA ASP A 81 -3.07 -19.56 -8.35
C ASP A 81 -3.94 -18.60 -9.19
N ALA A 82 -5.05 -18.12 -8.64
CA ALA A 82 -5.91 -17.16 -9.32
C ALA A 82 -5.23 -15.79 -9.45
N ALA A 83 -4.43 -15.40 -8.46
CA ALA A 83 -3.60 -14.19 -8.56
C ALA A 83 -2.45 -14.36 -9.55
N MET A 84 -1.86 -15.56 -9.67
CA MET A 84 -0.86 -15.83 -10.69
C MET A 84 -1.45 -15.69 -12.10
N ARG A 85 -2.61 -16.30 -12.37
CA ARG A 85 -3.29 -16.14 -13.67
C ARG A 85 -3.63 -14.68 -13.98
N LEU A 86 -4.09 -13.94 -12.97
CA LEU A 86 -4.36 -12.50 -13.10
C LEU A 86 -3.07 -11.72 -13.40
N ALA A 87 -1.95 -12.06 -12.76
CA ALA A 87 -0.67 -11.40 -12.99
C ALA A 87 -0.15 -11.57 -14.42
N GLU A 88 -0.38 -12.74 -15.02
CA GLU A 88 0.01 -13.06 -16.39
C GLU A 88 -0.90 -12.38 -17.42
N THR A 89 -2.22 -12.46 -17.22
CA THR A 89 -3.21 -12.14 -18.26
C THR A 89 -3.99 -10.85 -18.03
N GLY A 90 -3.95 -10.32 -16.81
CA GLY A 90 -4.71 -9.15 -16.42
C GLY A 90 -4.21 -7.86 -17.06
N THR A 91 -5.06 -6.83 -16.98
CA THR A 91 -4.74 -5.48 -17.44
C THR A 91 -4.54 -4.56 -16.25
N ALA A 92 -3.53 -3.69 -16.32
CA ALA A 92 -3.28 -2.71 -15.26
C ALA A 92 -4.24 -1.52 -15.34
N GLN A 93 -4.83 -1.16 -14.20
CA GLN A 93 -5.63 0.05 -14.01
C GLN A 93 -4.79 1.11 -13.29
N GLN A 94 -4.98 2.39 -13.65
CA GLN A 94 -4.39 3.51 -12.91
C GLN A 94 -5.22 3.77 -11.66
N LEU A 95 -4.56 3.80 -10.50
CA LEU A 95 -5.19 3.95 -9.19
C LEU A 95 -4.48 5.01 -8.35
N PRO A 96 -5.19 5.68 -7.41
CA PRO A 96 -4.55 6.52 -6.41
C PRO A 96 -3.43 5.78 -5.68
N LEU A 97 -2.23 6.36 -5.67
CA LEU A 97 -1.13 5.88 -4.85
C LEU A 97 -1.13 6.61 -3.51
N ILE A 98 -1.24 5.90 -2.40
CA ILE A 98 -1.19 6.51 -1.07
C ILE A 98 0.20 6.35 -0.47
N ARG A 99 0.73 7.43 0.07
CA ARG A 99 2.04 7.48 0.71
C ARG A 99 2.02 8.28 2.00
N ASP A 100 3.06 8.14 2.81
CA ASP A 100 3.26 8.97 3.99
C ASP A 100 4.37 10.01 3.83
N ASP A 101 4.57 10.79 4.90
CA ASP A 101 5.64 11.78 5.02
C ASP A 101 7.04 11.16 5.06
N ALA A 102 7.16 9.88 5.43
CA ALA A 102 8.41 9.10 5.37
C ALA A 102 8.70 8.49 3.98
N ALA A 103 7.92 8.84 2.94
CA ALA A 103 8.07 8.27 1.60
C ALA A 103 7.91 6.74 1.53
N THR A 104 7.06 6.21 2.40
CA THR A 104 6.55 4.84 2.34
C THR A 104 5.21 4.83 1.61
N VAL A 105 4.87 3.73 0.96
CA VAL A 105 3.59 3.53 0.29
C VAL A 105 2.67 2.71 1.19
N LEU A 106 1.36 3.01 1.13
CA LEU A 106 0.31 2.27 1.81
C LEU A 106 -0.54 1.53 0.77
N VAL A 107 -0.61 0.21 0.87
CA VAL A 107 -1.39 -0.67 0.00
C VAL A 107 -2.50 -1.40 0.77
N GLY A 108 -2.25 -1.78 2.02
CA GLY A 108 -3.18 -2.50 2.88
C GLY A 108 -3.77 -1.59 3.96
N ARG A 109 -3.08 -1.47 5.09
CA ARG A 109 -3.58 -0.70 6.23
C ARG A 109 -2.46 -0.12 7.08
N ALA A 110 -2.67 1.11 7.54
CA ALA A 110 -1.87 1.73 8.57
C ALA A 110 -2.69 1.96 9.83
N ARG A 111 -1.99 2.03 10.96
CA ARG A 111 -2.57 2.42 12.24
C ARG A 111 -1.73 3.49 12.90
N HIS A 112 -2.40 4.52 13.38
CA HIS A 112 -1.85 5.47 14.33
C HIS A 112 -2.22 5.03 15.74
N LEU A 113 -1.23 4.84 16.59
CA LEU A 113 -1.35 4.26 17.92
C LEU A 113 -0.70 5.19 18.95
N GLY A 114 -1.04 4.99 20.23
CA GLY A 114 -0.27 5.56 21.32
C GLY A 114 0.98 4.72 21.59
N ALA A 115 2.08 5.38 21.91
CA ALA A 115 3.34 4.74 22.27
C ALA A 115 3.20 3.86 23.51
N ALA A 116 4.06 2.84 23.62
CA ALA A 116 4.10 1.93 24.78
C ALA A 116 2.75 1.28 25.15
N GLY A 117 1.85 1.11 24.18
CA GLY A 117 0.53 0.49 24.39
C GLY A 117 -0.53 1.42 24.99
N GLU A 118 -0.20 2.69 25.22
CA GLU A 118 -1.15 3.68 25.71
C GLU A 118 -2.17 4.09 24.64
N LYS A 119 -3.25 4.74 25.07
CA LYS A 119 -4.17 5.36 24.11
C LYS A 119 -3.49 6.52 23.39
N LEU A 120 -3.77 6.66 22.10
CA LEU A 120 -3.33 7.79 21.30
C LEU A 120 -4.02 9.06 21.80
N HIS A 121 -3.24 10.11 22.07
CA HIS A 121 -3.73 11.43 22.44
C HIS A 121 -3.35 12.48 21.38
N GLY A 122 -4.35 13.21 20.88
CA GLY A 122 -4.16 14.25 19.87
C GLY A 122 -5.41 14.51 19.03
N GLU A 123 -5.21 14.79 17.75
CA GLU A 123 -6.28 15.09 16.79
C GLU A 123 -5.99 14.37 15.46
N CYS A 124 -7.04 13.92 14.79
CA CYS A 124 -6.96 13.41 13.43
C CYS A 124 -8.08 13.92 12.56
N ILE A 125 -7.73 14.30 11.34
CA ILE A 125 -8.63 14.81 10.31
C ILE A 125 -8.40 14.07 8.99
N ALA A 126 -9.46 13.94 8.19
CA ALA A 126 -9.39 13.60 6.77
C ALA A 126 -9.83 14.82 5.97
N ASP A 127 -8.90 15.48 5.28
CA ASP A 127 -9.07 16.84 4.74
C ASP A 127 -9.70 17.77 5.80
N SER A 128 -10.94 18.22 5.61
CA SER A 128 -11.66 19.10 6.55
C SER A 128 -12.52 18.37 7.58
N ALA A 129 -12.62 17.04 7.51
CA ALA A 129 -13.48 16.25 8.38
C ALA A 129 -12.72 15.69 9.59
N THR A 130 -13.12 16.06 10.80
CA THR A 130 -12.57 15.50 12.04
C THR A 130 -12.91 14.02 12.19
N ILE A 131 -11.88 13.18 12.37
CA ILE A 131 -11.99 11.77 12.74
C ILE A 131 -12.06 11.65 14.28
N PHE A 132 -11.17 12.36 14.98
CA PHE A 132 -11.21 12.50 16.44
C PHE A 132 -10.45 13.73 16.91
N ASP A 133 -10.81 14.20 18.10
CA ASP A 133 -10.07 15.15 18.91
C ASP A 133 -10.11 14.63 20.36
N GLY A 134 -8.95 14.53 21.03
CA GLY A 134 -8.79 13.97 22.37
C GLY A 134 -8.08 12.63 22.38
N THR A 135 -8.69 11.60 22.96
CA THR A 135 -8.03 10.31 23.24
C THR A 135 -8.77 9.14 22.60
N VAL A 136 -8.08 8.33 21.80
CA VAL A 136 -8.61 7.14 21.11
C VAL A 136 -7.69 5.94 21.22
N ARG A 137 -8.20 4.72 20.99
CA ARG A 137 -7.35 3.52 20.98
C ARG A 137 -6.38 3.51 19.80
N ALA A 138 -6.89 3.86 18.62
CA ALA A 138 -6.12 3.96 17.39
C ALA A 138 -6.92 4.72 16.33
N VAL A 139 -6.25 5.16 15.28
CA VAL A 139 -6.85 5.48 13.98
C VAL A 139 -6.42 4.42 12.99
N GLU A 140 -7.37 3.92 12.19
CA GLU A 140 -7.13 3.03 11.06
C GLU A 140 -7.19 3.85 9.77
N ILE A 141 -6.25 3.59 8.87
CA ILE A 141 -6.08 4.31 7.61
C ILE A 141 -5.92 3.29 6.49
N GLU A 142 -6.68 3.46 5.42
CA GLU A 142 -6.69 2.55 4.26
C GLU A 142 -6.71 3.35 2.96
N PRO A 143 -6.02 2.86 1.91
CA PRO A 143 -6.13 3.42 0.57
C PRO A 143 -7.50 3.08 -0.05
N LEU A 144 -7.87 3.88 -1.04
CA LEU A 144 -9.06 3.72 -1.87
C LEU A 144 -8.63 3.64 -3.33
N THR A 145 -9.34 2.83 -4.11
CA THR A 145 -9.18 2.73 -5.56
C THR A 145 -9.77 3.91 -6.32
N VAL A 146 -10.48 4.79 -5.62
CA VAL A 146 -11.17 5.96 -6.18
C VAL A 146 -10.75 7.22 -5.44
N GLU A 147 -10.87 8.35 -6.11
CA GLU A 147 -10.67 9.65 -5.48
C GLU A 147 -11.64 9.85 -4.29
N PRO A 148 -11.20 10.50 -3.20
CA PRO A 148 -9.94 11.27 -3.06
C PRO A 148 -8.70 10.43 -2.70
N GLY A 149 -8.84 9.10 -2.57
CA GLY A 149 -7.72 8.14 -2.52
C GLY A 149 -7.42 7.55 -1.15
N VAL A 150 -7.69 8.23 -0.04
CA VAL A 150 -7.43 7.68 1.30
C VAL A 150 -8.63 7.87 2.22
N ARG A 151 -8.81 6.94 3.17
CA ARG A 151 -9.81 7.05 4.24
C ARG A 151 -9.21 6.77 5.60
N GLY A 152 -9.78 7.39 6.63
CA GLY A 152 -9.43 7.17 8.01
C GLY A 152 -10.66 7.00 8.91
N ARG A 153 -10.50 6.27 10.01
CA ARG A 153 -11.51 6.16 11.08
C ARG A 153 -10.88 5.90 12.44
N ARG A 154 -11.63 6.14 13.51
CA ARG A 154 -11.29 5.61 14.84
C ARG A 154 -11.43 4.10 14.87
N ALA A 155 -10.49 3.39 15.49
CA ALA A 155 -10.59 1.94 15.68
C ALA A 155 -11.74 1.55 16.62
N ARG A 156 -12.72 0.82 16.09
CA ARG A 156 -13.95 0.41 16.79
C ARG A 156 -14.42 -0.96 16.30
N ALA A 157 -15.17 -1.66 17.15
CA ALA A 157 -15.68 -3.00 16.85
C ALA A 157 -16.83 -3.00 15.82
N LEU A 158 -17.56 -1.88 15.71
CA LEU A 158 -18.71 -1.74 14.83
C LEU A 158 -18.28 -1.23 13.42
N PRO A 159 -18.98 -1.63 12.35
CA PRO A 159 -18.66 -1.20 10.99
C PRO A 159 -19.00 0.29 10.74
N GLY A 160 -18.33 0.91 9.77
CA GLY A 160 -18.52 2.31 9.38
C GLY A 160 -17.62 3.32 10.12
N GLY A 161 -17.98 4.60 10.04
CA GLY A 161 -17.22 5.70 10.66
C GLY A 161 -16.01 6.18 9.83
N TRP A 162 -15.90 5.73 8.59
CA TRP A 162 -14.87 6.17 7.64
C TRP A 162 -15.11 7.60 7.18
N LYS A 163 -14.02 8.37 7.12
CA LYS A 163 -13.94 9.67 6.47
C LYS A 163 -12.91 9.57 5.36
N SER A 164 -13.31 9.93 4.14
CA SER A 164 -12.42 9.93 2.97
C SER A 164 -11.89 11.34 2.73
N GLY A 165 -10.66 11.44 2.25
CA GLY A 165 -10.00 12.70 1.90
C GLY A 165 -8.78 12.47 1.02
N ARG A 166 -8.13 13.55 0.60
CA ARG A 166 -6.83 13.49 -0.10
C ARG A 166 -5.70 13.16 0.87
N ALA A 167 -5.89 13.54 2.14
CA ALA A 167 -4.98 13.22 3.23
C ALA A 167 -5.73 12.84 4.50
N VAL A 168 -5.15 11.92 5.27
CA VAL A 168 -5.46 11.66 6.66
C VAL A 168 -4.26 12.07 7.49
N GLN A 169 -4.42 13.12 8.29
CA GLN A 169 -3.38 13.68 9.13
C GLN A 169 -3.71 13.43 10.59
N THR A 170 -2.72 12.98 11.36
CA THR A 170 -2.82 12.87 12.82
C THR A 170 -1.68 13.64 13.45
N GLY A 171 -2.02 14.53 14.38
CA GLY A 171 -1.09 15.17 15.29
C GLY A 171 -1.30 14.64 16.70
N GLY A 172 -0.25 14.55 17.50
CA GLY A 172 -0.36 14.04 18.86
C GLY A 172 0.94 14.11 19.65
N THR A 173 0.85 13.82 20.94
CA THR A 173 2.01 13.87 21.86
C THR A 173 2.71 12.52 22.01
N ASN A 174 2.00 11.43 21.74
CA ASN A 174 2.49 10.05 21.90
C ASN A 174 2.24 9.17 20.66
N LEU A 175 2.16 9.76 19.47
CA LEU A 175 1.84 9.07 18.23
C LEU A 175 2.98 8.16 17.76
N VAL A 176 2.68 6.88 17.54
CA VAL A 176 3.52 5.92 16.79
C VAL A 176 2.74 5.38 15.59
N VAL A 177 3.47 4.91 14.57
CA VAL A 177 2.90 4.55 13.27
C VAL A 177 3.19 3.09 12.94
N GLU A 178 2.13 2.32 12.71
CA GLU A 178 2.16 0.97 12.16
C GLU A 178 1.80 1.04 10.66
N ARG A 179 2.59 0.37 9.82
CA ARG A 179 2.38 0.31 8.36
C ARG A 179 2.37 -1.15 7.95
N GLU A 180 1.29 -1.63 7.35
CA GLU A 180 1.20 -3.02 6.87
C GLU A 180 1.52 -4.05 7.96
N GLY A 181 1.18 -3.73 9.21
CA GLY A 181 1.49 -4.55 10.39
C GLY A 181 2.88 -4.32 11.01
N GLU A 182 3.77 -3.55 10.38
CA GLU A 182 5.09 -3.21 10.92
C GLU A 182 5.02 -1.92 11.76
N LEU A 183 5.18 -2.07 13.07
CA LEU A 183 5.22 -0.93 14.00
C LEU A 183 6.58 -0.24 14.01
N THR A 184 6.59 1.07 13.77
CA THR A 184 7.75 1.92 14.06
C THR A 184 7.59 2.53 15.46
N ASP A 185 8.34 2.03 16.44
CA ASP A 185 8.25 2.46 17.85
C ASP A 185 8.91 3.82 18.16
N ARG A 186 8.96 4.69 17.14
CA ARG A 186 9.47 6.06 17.27
C ARG A 186 8.29 7.01 17.40
N VAL A 187 8.21 7.71 18.53
CA VAL A 187 7.21 8.75 18.72
C VAL A 187 7.44 9.90 17.75
N VAL A 188 6.37 10.30 17.06
CA VAL A 188 6.33 11.44 16.14
C VAL A 188 5.26 12.43 16.58
N LYS A 189 5.47 13.72 16.29
CA LYS A 189 4.48 14.77 16.62
C LYS A 189 3.29 14.78 15.66
N ARG A 190 3.52 14.30 14.44
CA ARG A 190 2.54 14.22 13.37
C ARG A 190 2.90 13.09 12.41
N SER A 191 1.91 12.52 11.77
CA SER A 191 2.06 11.67 10.60
C SER A 191 0.86 11.87 9.68
N THR A 192 1.11 11.82 8.36
CA THR A 192 0.08 12.07 7.35
C THR A 192 0.20 11.01 6.26
N PHE A 193 -0.92 10.37 5.93
CA PHE A 193 -1.06 9.57 4.72
C PHE A 193 -1.82 10.37 3.69
N TYR A 194 -1.31 10.48 2.48
CA TYR A 194 -1.89 11.31 1.43
C TYR A 194 -1.73 10.69 0.05
N ARG A 195 -2.61 11.09 -0.87
CA ARG A 195 -2.50 10.72 -2.28
C ARG A 195 -1.27 11.36 -2.91
N HIS A 196 -0.43 10.53 -3.49
CA HIS A 196 0.66 10.96 -4.35
C HIS A 196 0.11 11.56 -5.65
N HIS A 197 0.81 12.55 -6.18
CA HIS A 197 0.39 13.27 -7.39
C HIS A 197 0.39 12.42 -8.67
N ILE A 198 1.12 11.29 -8.67
CA ILE A 198 1.12 10.31 -9.77
C ILE A 198 0.43 9.05 -9.27
N ASP A 199 -0.54 8.57 -10.05
CA ASP A 199 -1.22 7.30 -9.83
C ASP A 199 -0.30 6.13 -10.22
N TRP A 200 -0.47 4.99 -9.56
CA TRP A 200 0.28 3.76 -9.87
C TRP A 200 -0.56 2.82 -10.71
N ARG A 201 0.08 1.88 -11.42
CA ARG A 201 -0.59 0.92 -12.29
C ARG A 201 -0.63 -0.45 -11.63
N LEU A 202 -1.83 -0.92 -11.27
CA LEU A 202 -2.05 -2.22 -10.64
C LEU A 202 -2.87 -3.13 -11.55
N VAL A 203 -2.37 -4.33 -11.81
CA VAL A 203 -3.13 -5.41 -12.45
C VAL A 203 -4.21 -5.90 -11.50
N ARG A 204 -5.47 -5.77 -11.90
CA ARG A 204 -6.64 -6.15 -11.10
C ARG A 204 -7.81 -6.61 -11.98
N PRO A 205 -8.80 -7.36 -11.43
CA PRO A 205 -9.96 -7.81 -12.18
C PRO A 205 -10.80 -6.68 -12.79
#